data_AF-A0A9W4WVY0-F1
#
_entry.id   AF-A0A9W4WVY0-F1
#
_cell.length_a   1.000
_cell.length_b   1.000
_cell.length_c   1.000
_cell.angle_alpha   90.00
_cell.angle_beta   90.00
_cell.angle_gamma   90.00
#
_symmetry.space_group_name_H-M   'P 1'
#
loop_
_entity.id
_entity.type
_entity.pdbx_description
1 polymer ?
#
loop_
_entity_poly.entity_id
_entity_poly.type
_entity_poly.pdbx_seq_one_letter_code
_entity_poly.pdbx_strand_id
1 'polypeptide(L)'
;MAFTKSSMLFLFTLFISSSFIDALPLFKRDQCPIGIYQGTLLYIYPSELFIPQGIIVPVGNKYKFSLYGFGVQMYKCNSVSRTWDFVGPEANIYNKKVLKDPEDASDYLVGNHFFQKEPVNGGRVTWESTIDCDDSSLISNLLTQIPSPDGPKNLPWLLLIATAHNGDGVFSDVTFTIRINTKQGIAPPVDECGNNYQDGDIYRSEYSTRYLFYNLDQ
;
A
#
# COMPACT_ATOMS: atom_id res chain seq x y z
N MET A 1 51.68 -26.56 70.73
CA MET A 1 51.90 -27.42 69.56
C MET A 1 51.16 -26.80 68.39
N ALA A 2 51.91 -26.29 67.42
CA ALA A 2 51.40 -25.61 66.24
C ALA A 2 50.96 -26.63 65.18
N PHE A 3 49.80 -26.42 64.57
CA PHE A 3 49.41 -27.05 63.31
C PHE A 3 48.85 -25.98 62.37
N THR A 4 49.66 -25.64 61.37
CA THR A 4 49.36 -24.77 60.23
C THR A 4 48.37 -25.45 59.28
N LYS A 5 47.23 -24.80 59.01
CA LYS A 5 46.30 -25.16 57.92
C LYS A 5 46.79 -24.54 56.60
N SER A 6 47.15 -25.37 55.64
CA SER A 6 47.45 -24.96 54.26
C SER A 6 46.14 -24.91 53.46
N SER A 7 45.81 -23.73 52.94
CA SER A 7 44.67 -23.50 52.04
C SER A 7 45.13 -23.68 50.60
N MET A 8 44.58 -24.67 49.90
CA MET A 8 44.89 -24.96 48.50
C MET A 8 43.93 -24.18 47.60
N LEU A 9 44.45 -23.19 46.88
CA LEU A 9 43.71 -22.33 45.96
C LEU A 9 43.65 -23.01 44.58
N PHE A 10 42.46 -23.39 44.11
CA PHE A 10 42.26 -23.88 42.74
C PHE A 10 42.12 -22.69 41.78
N LEU A 11 43.09 -22.49 40.89
CA LEU A 11 43.00 -21.58 39.75
C LEU A 11 42.16 -22.25 38.64
N PHE A 12 40.96 -21.74 38.38
CA PHE A 12 40.24 -22.02 37.14
C PHE A 12 40.69 -21.02 36.07
N THR A 13 41.53 -21.47 35.14
CA THR A 13 41.85 -20.72 33.92
C THR A 13 40.66 -20.82 32.95
N LEU A 14 39.92 -19.72 32.81
CA LEU A 14 38.86 -19.58 31.81
C LEU A 14 39.50 -19.28 30.45
N PHE A 15 39.50 -20.25 29.53
CA PHE A 15 39.86 -20.02 28.13
C PHE A 15 38.69 -19.28 27.45
N ILE A 16 38.83 -17.98 27.22
CA ILE A 16 37.94 -17.22 26.34
C ILE A 16 38.45 -17.44 24.91
N SER A 17 37.83 -18.36 24.17
CA SER A 17 38.02 -18.45 22.73
C SER A 17 37.32 -17.27 22.08
N SER A 18 38.07 -16.29 21.60
CA SER A 18 37.59 -15.21 20.75
C SER A 18 37.20 -15.78 19.38
N SER A 19 35.94 -16.22 19.26
CA SER A 19 35.32 -16.45 17.96
C SER A 19 35.03 -15.08 17.36
N PHE A 20 35.89 -14.61 16.46
CA PHE A 20 35.51 -13.55 15.53
C PHE A 20 34.40 -14.14 14.65
N ILE A 21 33.14 -13.79 14.97
CA ILE A 21 32.07 -13.90 13.99
C ILE A 21 32.34 -12.77 13.02
N ASP A 22 32.90 -13.11 11.86
CA ASP A 22 32.91 -12.21 10.72
C ASP A 22 31.47 -11.77 10.49
N ALA A 23 31.21 -10.49 10.76
CA ALA A 23 29.95 -9.87 10.39
C ALA A 23 29.84 -10.00 8.87
N LEU A 24 28.91 -10.86 8.43
CA LEU A 24 28.49 -10.90 7.04
C LEU A 24 28.17 -9.46 6.62
N PRO A 25 28.71 -8.98 5.50
CA PRO A 25 28.56 -7.59 5.13
C PRO A 25 27.07 -7.28 5.00
N LEU A 26 26.63 -6.22 5.69
CA LEU A 26 25.36 -5.55 5.45
C LEU A 26 25.15 -5.48 3.94
N PHE A 27 24.02 -6.02 3.49
CA PHE A 27 23.60 -6.08 2.11
C PHE A 27 23.94 -4.77 1.39
N LYS A 28 24.94 -4.82 0.51
CA LYS A 28 25.38 -3.66 -0.28
C LYS A 28 24.22 -3.22 -1.17
N ARG A 29 23.86 -1.93 -1.10
CA ARG A 29 23.00 -1.19 -2.02
C ARG A 29 23.46 -1.19 -3.50
N ASP A 30 24.46 -2.01 -3.85
CA ASP A 30 25.17 -1.99 -5.13
C ASP A 30 24.63 -3.03 -6.15
N GLN A 31 23.54 -3.73 -5.83
CA GLN A 31 22.88 -4.69 -6.72
C GLN A 31 21.42 -4.33 -6.98
N CYS A 32 21.16 -3.07 -7.36
CA CYS A 32 19.93 -2.75 -8.07
C CYS A 32 20.23 -2.86 -9.57
N PRO A 33 19.98 -4.00 -10.24
CA PRO A 33 20.11 -4.04 -11.70
C PRO A 33 19.15 -2.98 -12.28
N ILE A 34 19.70 -1.97 -12.95
CA ILE A 34 18.95 -0.91 -13.67
C ILE A 34 18.21 -1.49 -14.91
N GLY A 35 18.03 -2.80 -14.99
CA GLY A 35 17.52 -3.48 -16.18
C GLY A 35 16.51 -4.55 -15.81
N ILE A 36 15.26 -4.27 -16.14
CA ILE A 36 14.13 -5.19 -16.26
C ILE A 36 13.54 -5.67 -14.92
N TYR A 37 12.69 -4.84 -14.32
CA TYR A 37 11.74 -5.31 -13.30
C TYR A 37 10.87 -6.43 -13.93
N GLN A 38 10.81 -7.59 -13.28
CA GLN A 38 9.64 -8.46 -13.46
C GLN A 38 8.41 -7.58 -13.21
N GLY A 39 7.64 -7.35 -14.27
CA GLY A 39 6.52 -6.42 -14.26
C GLY A 39 6.88 -4.96 -14.58
N THR A 40 7.00 -4.67 -15.87
CA THR A 40 7.13 -3.30 -16.41
C THR A 40 5.93 -2.44 -16.01
N LEU A 41 6.16 -1.28 -15.40
CA LEU A 41 5.10 -0.28 -15.22
C LEU A 41 4.55 0.15 -16.58
N LEU A 42 3.23 0.32 -16.68
CA LEU A 42 2.57 0.73 -17.91
C LEU A 42 2.68 2.25 -18.10
N TYR A 43 3.80 2.71 -18.67
CA TYR A 43 4.06 4.13 -18.95
C TYR A 43 3.29 4.69 -20.15
N ILE A 44 2.61 3.84 -20.91
CA ILE A 44 1.77 4.27 -22.03
C ILE A 44 0.38 4.62 -21.50
N TYR A 45 -0.06 5.85 -21.80
CA TYR A 45 -1.43 6.26 -21.49
C TYR A 45 -2.40 5.31 -22.21
N PRO A 46 -3.35 4.68 -21.50
CA PRO A 46 -4.21 3.69 -22.13
C PRO A 46 -5.28 4.38 -22.97
N SER A 47 -5.22 4.19 -24.30
CA SER A 47 -6.06 4.90 -25.28
C SER A 47 -7.57 4.75 -25.06
N GLU A 48 -7.98 3.66 -24.43
CA GLU A 48 -9.39 3.36 -24.13
C GLU A 48 -9.92 4.05 -22.86
N LEU A 49 -9.08 4.81 -22.12
CA LEU A 49 -9.51 5.45 -20.88
C LEU A 49 -10.17 6.79 -21.10
N PHE A 50 -11.46 6.83 -20.78
CA PHE A 50 -12.24 8.05 -20.62
C PHE A 50 -12.12 8.57 -19.18
N ILE A 51 -11.63 9.81 -19.02
CA ILE A 51 -11.59 10.52 -17.74
C ILE A 51 -12.70 11.58 -17.72
N PRO A 52 -13.72 11.45 -16.85
CA PRO A 52 -14.80 12.41 -16.77
C PRO A 52 -14.36 13.77 -16.21
N GLN A 53 -15.09 14.83 -16.57
CA GLN A 53 -14.75 16.22 -16.23
C GLN A 53 -14.58 16.48 -14.72
N GLY A 54 -15.31 15.76 -13.87
CA GLY A 54 -15.28 15.95 -12.41
C GLY A 54 -14.02 15.45 -11.70
N ILE A 55 -13.11 14.77 -12.40
CA ILE A 55 -11.85 14.21 -11.86
C ILE A 55 -10.64 14.46 -12.76
N ILE A 56 -10.62 15.60 -13.46
CA ILE A 56 -9.50 15.99 -14.34
C ILE A 56 -8.28 16.39 -13.51
N VAL A 57 -7.11 15.89 -13.91
CA VAL A 57 -5.82 16.31 -13.34
C VAL A 57 -5.49 17.75 -13.77
N PRO A 58 -5.03 18.64 -12.87
CA PRO A 58 -4.62 19.99 -13.23
C PRO A 58 -3.55 20.04 -14.32
N VAL A 59 -3.63 21.09 -15.16
CA VAL A 59 -2.65 21.37 -16.23
C VAL A 59 -1.23 21.42 -15.67
N GLY A 60 -0.27 20.92 -16.44
CA GLY A 60 1.14 20.80 -16.05
C GLY A 60 1.51 19.44 -15.46
N ASN A 61 0.53 18.57 -15.19
CA ASN A 61 0.78 17.19 -14.77
C ASN A 61 0.62 16.22 -15.94
N LYS A 62 1.53 15.26 -16.05
CA LYS A 62 1.54 14.23 -17.10
C LYS A 62 1.28 12.86 -16.51
N TYR A 63 0.67 12.00 -17.32
CA TYR A 63 0.51 10.61 -16.97
C TYR A 63 1.88 9.96 -16.80
N LYS A 64 2.10 9.33 -15.65
CA LYS A 64 3.34 8.62 -15.34
C LYS A 64 3.16 7.12 -15.61
N PHE A 65 2.24 6.47 -14.91
CA PHE A 65 1.93 5.04 -15.09
C PHE A 65 0.54 4.69 -14.55
N SER A 66 0.11 3.45 -14.75
CA SER A 66 -1.14 2.93 -14.17
C SER A 66 -0.92 1.57 -13.54
N LEU A 67 -1.67 1.30 -12.47
CA LEU A 67 -1.66 0.06 -11.72
C LEU A 67 -3.09 -0.43 -11.46
N TYR A 68 -3.22 -1.69 -11.08
CA TYR A 68 -4.49 -2.33 -10.73
C TYR A 68 -4.51 -2.62 -9.23
N GLY A 69 -5.62 -2.30 -8.56
CA GLY A 69 -5.83 -2.63 -7.16
C GLY A 69 -6.84 -3.75 -7.00
N PHE A 70 -6.54 -4.72 -6.14
CA PHE A 70 -7.45 -5.79 -5.74
C PHE A 70 -7.37 -5.97 -4.23
N GLY A 71 -8.53 -5.99 -3.56
CA GLY A 71 -8.59 -6.13 -2.12
C GLY A 71 -9.98 -5.84 -1.58
N VAL A 72 -10.04 -5.22 -0.41
CA VAL A 72 -11.30 -4.93 0.27
C VAL A 72 -11.41 -3.47 0.70
N GLN A 73 -12.64 -2.97 0.73
CA GLN A 73 -13.02 -1.80 1.53
C GLN A 73 -13.63 -2.30 2.83
N MET A 74 -13.13 -1.78 3.95
CA MET A 74 -13.59 -2.16 5.27
C MET A 74 -14.61 -1.17 5.79
N TYR A 75 -15.73 -1.70 6.28
CA TYR A 75 -16.82 -0.94 6.89
C TYR A 75 -17.11 -1.51 8.27
N LYS A 76 -17.17 -0.64 9.28
CA LYS A 76 -17.54 -1.02 10.63
C LYS A 76 -19.03 -0.75 10.84
N CYS A 77 -19.77 -1.77 11.28
CA CYS A 77 -21.17 -1.59 11.64
C CYS A 77 -21.25 -0.71 12.89
N ASN A 78 -22.05 0.34 12.82
CA ASN A 78 -22.51 1.11 13.96
C ASN A 78 -24.00 0.80 14.15
N SER A 79 -24.31 -0.13 15.07
CA SER A 79 -25.68 -0.61 15.23
C SER A 79 -26.58 0.43 15.89
N VAL A 80 -25.99 1.42 16.57
CA VAL A 80 -26.72 2.52 17.22
C VAL A 80 -27.30 3.48 16.18
N SER A 81 -26.47 3.93 15.23
CA SER A 81 -26.93 4.79 14.12
C SER A 81 -27.50 4.00 12.95
N ARG A 82 -27.34 2.66 12.93
CA ARG A 82 -27.65 1.78 11.79
C ARG A 82 -26.96 2.23 10.51
N THR A 83 -25.68 2.54 10.63
CA THR A 83 -24.83 2.99 9.53
C THR A 83 -23.56 2.16 9.43
N TRP A 84 -22.91 2.26 8.27
CA TRP A 84 -21.60 1.68 8.01
C TRP A 84 -20.54 2.78 8.05
N ASP A 85 -19.67 2.74 9.06
CA ASP A 85 -18.55 3.66 9.18
C ASP A 85 -17.40 3.17 8.28
N PHE A 86 -16.95 4.00 7.35
CA PHE A 86 -15.86 3.63 6.46
C PHE A 86 -14.52 3.63 7.21
N VAL A 87 -13.85 2.47 7.25
CA VAL A 87 -12.57 2.29 7.96
C VAL A 87 -11.41 2.60 7.03
N GLY A 88 -11.39 1.99 5.84
CA GLY A 88 -10.37 2.18 4.82
C GLY A 88 -10.20 0.99 3.86
N PRO A 89 -9.34 1.12 2.86
CA PRO A 89 -8.95 0.04 1.97
C PRO A 89 -7.87 -0.85 2.59
N GLU A 90 -7.81 -2.09 2.13
CA GLU A 90 -6.66 -2.98 2.24
C GLU A 90 -6.55 -3.70 0.90
N ALA A 91 -5.54 -3.38 0.09
CA ALA A 91 -5.43 -3.90 -1.26
C ALA A 91 -3.99 -4.09 -1.72
N ASN A 92 -3.80 -5.12 -2.52
CA ASN A 92 -2.56 -5.36 -3.25
C ASN A 92 -2.62 -4.61 -4.59
N ILE A 93 -1.48 -4.07 -5.00
CA ILE A 93 -1.32 -3.28 -6.21
C ILE A 93 -0.45 -4.04 -7.20
N TYR A 94 -0.93 -4.17 -8.44
CA TYR A 94 -0.29 -4.95 -9.48
C TYR A 94 -0.08 -4.11 -10.76
N ASN A 95 1.01 -4.36 -11.48
CA ASN A 95 1.28 -3.74 -12.79
C ASN A 95 0.56 -4.46 -13.95
N LYS A 96 -0.14 -5.56 -13.66
CA LYS A 96 -0.99 -6.30 -14.60
C LYS A 96 -2.36 -6.50 -13.97
N LYS A 97 -3.42 -6.53 -14.79
CA LYS A 97 -4.83 -6.65 -14.35
C LYS A 97 -5.14 -7.96 -13.58
N VAL A 98 -4.17 -8.83 -13.32
CA VAL A 98 -4.31 -10.18 -12.76
C VAL A 98 -5.24 -11.06 -13.61
N LEU A 99 -4.67 -12.07 -14.27
CA LEU A 99 -5.45 -13.01 -15.07
C LEU A 99 -5.06 -14.45 -14.69
N LYS A 100 -6.04 -15.15 -14.11
CA LYS A 100 -6.26 -16.61 -14.03
C LYS A 100 -5.63 -17.42 -12.89
N ASP A 101 -4.44 -17.12 -12.36
CA ASP A 101 -3.82 -17.94 -11.29
C ASP A 101 -3.25 -17.07 -10.14
N PRO A 102 -3.50 -17.38 -8.86
CA PRO A 102 -2.88 -16.72 -7.72
C PRO A 102 -1.34 -16.78 -7.69
N GLU A 103 -0.71 -17.86 -8.17
CA GLU A 103 0.75 -17.97 -8.19
C GLU A 103 1.38 -16.96 -9.16
N ASP A 104 0.75 -16.79 -10.33
CA ASP A 104 1.13 -15.80 -11.35
C ASP A 104 1.01 -14.36 -10.83
N ALA A 105 0.16 -14.10 -9.83
CA ALA A 105 -0.09 -12.74 -9.35
C ALA A 105 1.13 -12.14 -8.62
N SER A 106 1.95 -12.98 -7.98
CA SER A 106 3.10 -12.55 -7.18
C SER A 106 4.16 -11.79 -8.02
N ASP A 107 4.44 -12.27 -9.23
CA ASP A 107 5.38 -11.64 -10.18
C ASP A 107 4.94 -10.25 -10.68
N TYR A 108 3.68 -9.88 -10.46
CA TYR A 108 3.11 -8.60 -10.86
C TYR A 108 2.84 -7.66 -9.68
N LEU A 109 3.08 -8.11 -8.45
CA LEU A 109 2.89 -7.30 -7.24
C LEU A 109 3.92 -6.18 -7.21
N VAL A 110 3.45 -4.95 -7.03
CA VAL A 110 4.31 -3.76 -6.99
C VAL A 110 4.08 -2.88 -5.76
N GLY A 111 3.07 -3.18 -4.96
CA GLY A 111 2.84 -2.43 -3.75
C GLY A 111 1.57 -2.78 -2.99
N ASN A 112 1.36 -2.06 -1.91
CA ASN A 112 0.17 -2.14 -1.06
C ASN A 112 -0.57 -0.81 -1.04
N HIS A 113 -1.88 -0.86 -0.81
CA HIS A 113 -2.73 0.30 -0.65
C HIS A 113 -3.60 0.20 0.60
N PHE A 114 -3.50 1.22 1.44
CA PHE A 114 -4.13 1.26 2.75
C PHE A 114 -4.33 2.70 3.23
N PHE A 115 -4.92 2.86 4.41
CA PHE A 115 -4.97 4.15 5.09
C PHE A 115 -3.91 4.24 6.18
N GLN A 116 -3.17 5.36 6.21
CA GLN A 116 -2.39 5.73 7.38
C GLN A 116 -3.28 5.74 8.61
N LYS A 117 -2.71 5.26 9.72
CA LYS A 117 -3.36 5.33 11.02
C LYS A 117 -3.61 6.79 11.42
N GLU A 118 -2.57 7.62 11.30
CA GLU A 118 -2.64 9.05 11.56
C GLU A 118 -2.49 9.84 10.25
N PRO A 119 -3.31 10.88 9.99
CA PRO A 119 -3.15 11.70 8.81
C PRO A 119 -1.78 12.39 8.75
N VAL A 120 -1.18 12.44 7.55
CA VAL A 120 0.06 13.17 7.25
C VAL A 120 -0.29 14.29 6.29
N ASN A 121 -0.09 15.54 6.70
CA ASN A 121 -0.46 16.74 5.92
C ASN A 121 -1.93 16.70 5.42
N GLY A 122 -2.83 16.14 6.23
CA GLY A 122 -4.26 15.98 5.91
C GLY A 122 -4.58 14.80 4.99
N GLY A 123 -3.58 14.10 4.43
CA GLY A 123 -3.76 12.87 3.67
C GLY A 123 -3.67 11.62 4.53
N ARG A 124 -4.30 10.55 4.05
CA ARG A 124 -4.21 9.21 4.66
C ARG A 124 -4.17 8.09 3.64
N VAL A 125 -4.56 8.35 2.40
CA VAL A 125 -4.63 7.35 1.34
C VAL A 125 -3.22 7.01 0.88
N THR A 126 -2.77 5.77 1.12
CA THR A 126 -1.35 5.42 0.93
C THR A 126 -1.15 4.39 -0.15
N TRP A 127 -0.08 4.55 -0.93
CA TRP A 127 0.53 3.49 -1.72
C TRP A 127 1.97 3.33 -1.26
N GLU A 128 2.38 2.09 -1.00
CA GLU A 128 3.73 1.74 -0.58
C GLU A 128 4.30 0.72 -1.56
N SER A 129 5.51 0.98 -2.07
CA SER A 129 6.16 0.08 -3.01
C SER A 129 6.62 -1.20 -2.32
N THR A 130 6.52 -2.31 -3.03
CA THR A 130 7.14 -3.59 -2.66
C THR A 130 8.15 -4.04 -3.71
N ILE A 131 8.51 -3.17 -4.65
CA ILE A 131 9.48 -3.46 -5.70
C ILE A 131 10.88 -3.51 -5.07
N ASP A 132 11.69 -4.50 -5.45
CA ASP A 132 13.07 -4.60 -4.99
C ASP A 132 13.85 -3.31 -5.28
N CYS A 133 14.53 -2.79 -4.25
CA CYS A 133 15.29 -1.53 -4.28
C CYS A 133 14.46 -0.25 -4.44
N ASP A 134 13.14 -0.31 -4.27
CA ASP A 134 12.25 0.84 -4.20
C ASP A 134 11.65 0.93 -2.78
N ASP A 135 12.01 1.97 -2.04
CA ASP A 135 11.46 2.24 -0.70
C ASP A 135 10.43 3.39 -0.72
N SER A 136 9.91 3.71 -1.91
CA SER A 136 9.00 4.83 -2.10
C SER A 136 7.59 4.54 -1.58
N SER A 137 6.99 5.58 -1.00
CA SER A 137 5.56 5.61 -0.68
C SER A 137 4.97 6.98 -0.98
N LEU A 138 3.67 6.98 -1.28
CA LEU A 138 2.86 8.15 -1.55
C LEU A 138 1.71 8.19 -0.55
N ILE A 139 1.51 9.34 0.10
CA ILE A 139 0.31 9.62 0.90
C ILE A 139 -0.47 10.74 0.22
N SER A 140 -1.76 10.51 0.02
CA SER A 140 -2.67 11.42 -0.67
C SER A 140 -3.92 11.73 0.13
N ASN A 141 -4.59 12.82 -0.25
CA ASN A 141 -5.92 13.18 0.20
C ASN A 141 -6.91 13.20 -0.98
N LEU A 142 -8.19 13.01 -0.69
CA LEU A 142 -9.25 13.17 -1.68
C LEU A 142 -9.33 14.65 -2.09
N LEU A 143 -9.22 14.92 -3.40
CA LEU A 143 -9.44 16.26 -3.94
C LEU A 143 -10.88 16.42 -4.44
N THR A 144 -11.37 15.46 -5.22
CA THR A 144 -12.74 15.43 -5.73
C THR A 144 -13.15 14.01 -6.13
N GLN A 145 -14.44 13.76 -6.24
CA GLN A 145 -14.99 12.48 -6.66
C GLN A 145 -16.25 12.63 -7.50
N ILE A 146 -16.54 11.60 -8.27
CA ILE A 146 -17.82 11.43 -8.97
C ILE A 146 -18.39 10.05 -8.69
N PRO A 147 -19.72 9.87 -8.76
CA PRO A 147 -20.31 8.55 -8.80
C PRO A 147 -19.69 7.69 -9.91
N SER A 148 -19.55 6.38 -9.67
CA SER A 148 -19.03 5.48 -10.69
C SER A 148 -19.94 5.48 -11.93
N PRO A 149 -19.42 5.79 -13.14
CA PRO A 149 -20.18 5.68 -14.39
C PRO A 149 -20.69 4.25 -14.66
N ASP A 150 -19.99 3.24 -14.12
CA ASP A 150 -20.34 1.82 -14.28
C ASP A 150 -21.49 1.36 -13.39
N GLY A 151 -22.13 2.27 -12.64
CA GLY A 151 -23.32 2.00 -11.83
C GLY A 151 -23.10 2.13 -10.32
N PRO A 152 -24.19 2.22 -9.54
CA PRO A 152 -24.18 2.64 -8.14
C PRO A 152 -23.67 1.57 -7.16
N LYS A 153 -23.46 0.33 -7.63
CA LYS A 153 -22.90 -0.75 -6.83
C LYS A 153 -21.37 -0.69 -6.73
N ASN A 154 -20.73 0.29 -7.37
CA ASN A 154 -19.29 0.45 -7.41
C ASN A 154 -18.86 1.71 -6.65
N LEU A 155 -17.66 1.66 -6.08
CA LEU A 155 -17.05 2.82 -5.42
C LEU A 155 -16.95 4.05 -6.34
N PRO A 156 -17.08 5.28 -5.80
CA PRO A 156 -16.85 6.51 -6.57
C PRO A 156 -15.47 6.53 -7.24
N TRP A 157 -15.41 7.14 -8.42
CA TRP A 157 -14.13 7.47 -9.04
C TRP A 157 -13.59 8.75 -8.41
N LEU A 158 -12.28 8.76 -8.15
CA LEU A 158 -11.64 9.78 -7.35
C LEU A 158 -10.53 10.47 -8.13
N LEU A 159 -10.34 11.75 -7.85
CA LEU A 159 -9.07 12.43 -8.01
C LEU A 159 -8.49 12.67 -6.62
N LEU A 160 -7.25 12.24 -6.41
CA LEU A 160 -6.48 12.42 -5.20
C LEU A 160 -5.27 13.30 -5.48
N ILE A 161 -4.88 14.08 -4.48
CA ILE A 161 -3.70 14.94 -4.51
C ILE A 161 -2.68 14.42 -3.49
N ALA A 162 -1.41 14.38 -3.90
CA ALA A 162 -0.31 14.01 -3.02
C ALA A 162 -0.16 15.02 -1.88
N THR A 163 0.15 14.51 -0.69
CA THR A 163 0.30 15.29 0.54
C THR A 163 1.64 15.03 1.23
N ALA A 164 2.22 13.85 0.99
CA ALA A 164 3.57 13.51 1.42
C ALA A 164 4.13 12.36 0.57
N HIS A 165 5.44 12.28 0.55
CA HIS A 165 6.23 11.21 -0.05
C HIS A 165 7.29 10.76 0.95
N ASN A 166 7.72 9.52 0.83
CA ASN A 166 8.88 9.01 1.54
C ASN A 166 9.65 8.06 0.62
N GLY A 167 10.97 7.98 0.79
CA GLY A 167 11.83 7.09 0.00
C GLY A 167 12.00 7.49 -1.46
N ASP A 168 12.80 6.71 -2.17
CA ASP A 168 13.16 6.87 -3.57
C ASP A 168 12.54 5.73 -4.39
N GLY A 169 11.90 6.06 -5.52
CA GLY A 169 11.29 5.05 -6.37
C GLY A 169 10.09 5.52 -7.18
N VAL A 170 9.23 4.58 -7.56
CA VAL A 170 8.12 4.82 -8.51
C VAL A 170 7.10 5.81 -7.98
N PHE A 171 6.93 5.94 -6.67
CA PHE A 171 5.94 6.85 -6.07
C PHE A 171 6.50 8.22 -5.67
N SER A 172 7.81 8.44 -5.72
CA SER A 172 8.47 9.57 -5.04
C SER A 172 8.13 10.97 -5.58
N ASP A 173 7.68 11.09 -6.83
CA ASP A 173 7.35 12.37 -7.48
C ASP A 173 5.88 12.47 -7.93
N VAL A 174 5.04 11.52 -7.50
CA VAL A 174 3.62 11.51 -7.89
C VAL A 174 2.92 12.72 -7.28
N THR A 175 2.21 13.50 -8.09
CA THR A 175 1.45 14.66 -7.65
C THR A 175 -0.05 14.41 -7.57
N PHE A 176 -0.59 13.59 -8.48
CA PHE A 176 -1.99 13.23 -8.51
C PHE A 176 -2.19 11.75 -8.76
N THR A 177 -3.29 11.21 -8.21
CA THR A 177 -3.74 9.86 -8.49
C THR A 177 -5.21 9.88 -8.86
N ILE A 178 -5.56 9.24 -9.97
CA ILE A 178 -6.96 8.98 -10.31
C ILE A 178 -7.29 7.53 -9.98
N ARG A 179 -8.42 7.29 -9.30
CA ARG A 179 -9.02 5.96 -9.12
C ARG A 179 -10.23 5.85 -10.04
N ILE A 180 -10.21 4.91 -10.99
CA ILE A 180 -11.31 4.65 -11.93
C ILE A 180 -11.59 3.16 -12.09
N ASN A 181 -12.57 2.82 -12.93
CA ASN A 181 -12.96 1.45 -13.29
C ASN A 181 -13.16 0.56 -12.06
N THR A 182 -13.71 1.15 -11.00
CA THR A 182 -14.03 0.47 -9.75
C THR A 182 -15.11 -0.58 -9.99
N LYS A 183 -14.93 -1.76 -9.41
CA LYS A 183 -15.97 -2.79 -9.33
C LYS A 183 -16.21 -3.12 -7.87
N GLN A 184 -17.48 -3.10 -7.46
CA GLN A 184 -17.93 -3.42 -6.11
C GLN A 184 -17.30 -2.48 -5.05
N GLY A 185 -17.10 -2.98 -3.83
CA GLY A 185 -16.46 -2.27 -2.73
C GLY A 185 -17.37 -1.37 -1.89
N ILE A 186 -18.66 -1.25 -2.20
CA ILE A 186 -19.61 -0.49 -1.36
C ILE A 186 -20.00 -1.29 -0.11
N ALA A 187 -20.46 -0.59 0.93
CA ALA A 187 -21.07 -1.23 2.09
C ALA A 187 -22.36 -1.97 1.72
N PRO A 188 -22.77 -3.00 2.48
CA PRO A 188 -24.09 -3.61 2.37
C PRO A 188 -25.21 -2.58 2.63
N PRO A 189 -26.47 -2.92 2.29
CA PRO A 189 -27.64 -2.17 2.75
C PRO A 189 -27.59 -1.86 4.25
N VAL A 190 -28.07 -0.68 4.63
CA VAL A 190 -27.97 -0.17 6.01
C VAL A 190 -28.76 -1.01 7.02
N ASP A 191 -29.80 -1.69 6.55
CA ASP A 191 -30.61 -2.63 7.34
C ASP A 191 -29.88 -3.92 7.67
N GLU A 192 -28.74 -4.24 7.05
CA GLU A 192 -27.91 -5.36 7.48
C GLU A 192 -27.17 -5.05 8.79
N CYS A 193 -26.81 -3.79 9.03
CA CYS A 193 -26.14 -3.38 10.27
C CYS A 193 -27.14 -3.29 11.44
N GLY A 194 -26.83 -3.99 12.53
CA GLY A 194 -27.69 -4.20 13.70
C GLY A 194 -28.66 -5.36 13.58
N ASN A 195 -28.82 -5.96 12.38
CA ASN A 195 -29.64 -7.16 12.18
C ASN A 195 -28.76 -8.39 11.91
N ASN A 196 -27.92 -8.33 10.86
CA ASN A 196 -27.00 -9.40 10.48
C ASN A 196 -25.60 -9.19 11.08
N TYR A 197 -25.22 -7.93 11.30
CA TYR A 197 -23.94 -7.52 11.87
C TYR A 197 -24.17 -6.82 13.21
N GLN A 198 -23.37 -7.15 14.21
CA GLN A 198 -23.38 -6.51 15.53
C GLN A 198 -22.57 -5.21 15.54
N ASP A 199 -22.73 -4.40 16.58
CA ASP A 199 -21.93 -3.19 16.76
C ASP A 199 -20.44 -3.51 16.76
N GLY A 200 -19.66 -2.79 15.95
CA GLY A 200 -18.23 -2.99 15.82
C GLY A 200 -17.79 -4.07 14.82
N ASP A 201 -18.70 -4.87 14.27
CA ASP A 201 -18.36 -5.87 13.26
C ASP A 201 -17.77 -5.21 12.01
N ILE A 202 -16.72 -5.82 11.45
CA ILE A 202 -16.07 -5.36 10.22
C ILE A 202 -16.57 -6.17 9.03
N TYR A 203 -17.28 -5.51 8.11
CA TYR A 203 -17.56 -6.05 6.79
C TYR A 203 -16.42 -5.71 5.84
N ARG A 204 -15.93 -6.73 5.12
CA ARG A 204 -14.86 -6.62 4.13
C ARG A 204 -15.45 -6.75 2.73
N SER A 205 -15.73 -5.61 2.09
CA SER A 205 -16.34 -5.54 0.76
C SER A 205 -15.27 -5.67 -0.31
N GLU A 206 -15.22 -6.78 -1.03
CA GLU A 206 -14.27 -6.97 -2.13
C GLU A 206 -14.41 -5.89 -3.20
N TYR A 207 -13.27 -5.43 -3.71
CA TYR A 207 -13.25 -4.47 -4.81
C TYR A 207 -12.04 -4.66 -5.71
N SER A 208 -12.21 -4.19 -6.94
CA SER A 208 -11.09 -3.96 -7.86
C SER A 208 -11.15 -2.58 -8.47
N THR A 209 -10.02 -2.07 -8.94
CA THR A 209 -9.91 -0.73 -9.54
C THR A 209 -8.67 -0.59 -10.40
N ARG A 210 -8.60 0.52 -11.16
CA ARG A 210 -7.39 1.00 -11.82
C ARG A 210 -6.99 2.35 -11.23
N TYR A 211 -5.72 2.47 -10.87
CA TYR A 211 -5.10 3.72 -10.45
C TYR A 211 -4.24 4.28 -11.59
N LEU A 212 -4.34 5.58 -11.84
CA LEU A 212 -3.48 6.32 -12.76
C LEU A 212 -2.69 7.32 -11.95
N PHE A 213 -1.38 7.29 -12.08
CA PHE A 213 -0.46 8.16 -11.35
C PHE A 213 0.09 9.21 -12.30
N TYR A 214 0.19 10.44 -11.80
CA TYR A 214 0.65 11.61 -12.55
C TYR A 214 1.75 12.31 -11.77
N ASN A 215 2.67 12.96 -12.47
CA ASN A 215 3.69 13.84 -11.89
C ASN A 215 3.70 15.18 -12.63
N LEU A 216 4.34 16.19 -12.06
CA LEU A 216 4.58 17.46 -12.75
C LEU A 216 5.58 17.23 -13.89
N ASP A 217 5.28 17.80 -15.05
CA ASP A 217 6.24 17.91 -16.15
C ASP A 217 7.38 18.83 -15.68
N GLN A 218 8.61 18.32 -15.66
CA GLN A 218 9.81 19.13 -15.37
C GLN A 218 10.40 19.71 -16.65
#